data_AF-A0A846ZEE5-F1
#
_entry.id   AF-A0A846ZEE5-F1
#
_cell.length_a   1.000
_cell.length_b   1.000
_cell.length_c   1.000
_cell.angle_alpha   90.00
_cell.angle_beta   90.00
_cell.angle_gamma   90.00
#
_symmetry.space_group_name_H-M   'P 1'
#
loop_
_entity.id
_entity.type
_entity.pdbx_description
1 polymer ?
#
loop_
_entity_poly.entity_id
_entity_poly.type
_entity_poly.pdbx_seq_one_letter_code
_entity_poly.pdbx_strand_id
1 'polypeptide(L)'
;AAQHRAAATRPPAAAPQRPSAAPQRPAPARRRPEPPVSRETPSDPHGLPVAPLYGQGRRETAPAAQAGDLRAADGARDAASEVVVMQKVVRPEHVQHYLEGGYDLVAGYVHRLRDVQEIRSPAATIRALGLMYEGSPFTHADEQIFVIRWPAVKPALFRRPLGGIDEWSMGIIPGGWVIERAPFPGSGYAPGDGPAIPEFKIESQRLPHGAELYRLDARGAETLVAEFDADLRRWLVKLPGGRE
;
A
#
# COMPACT_ATOMS: atom_id res chain seq x y z
N ALA A 1 27.71 -84.35 42.64
CA ALA A 1 29.13 -84.39 42.25
C ALA A 1 29.23 -84.92 40.82
N ALA A 2 30.08 -84.28 39.99
CA ALA A 2 30.60 -84.69 38.67
C ALA A 2 29.59 -85.14 37.58
N GLN A 3 29.26 -84.32 36.57
CA GLN A 3 29.97 -84.16 35.27
C GLN A 3 30.27 -85.47 34.52
N HIS A 4 29.71 -85.63 33.30
CA HIS A 4 30.47 -85.73 32.03
C HIS A 4 29.54 -85.75 30.79
N ARG A 5 29.86 -84.88 29.82
CA ARG A 5 29.44 -84.81 28.38
C ARG A 5 29.88 -86.10 27.62
N ALA A 6 29.45 -86.49 26.41
CA ALA A 6 28.78 -85.96 25.20
C ALA A 6 28.07 -87.16 24.49
N ALA A 7 27.29 -87.15 23.40
CA ALA A 7 27.33 -86.36 22.17
C ALA A 7 26.05 -86.56 21.31
N ALA A 8 25.77 -85.52 20.49
CA ALA A 8 25.17 -85.51 19.15
C ALA A 8 23.86 -86.26 18.83
N THR A 9 22.80 -85.48 18.60
CA THR A 9 21.75 -85.81 17.61
C THR A 9 21.29 -84.53 16.89
N ARG A 10 21.39 -84.51 15.56
CA ARG A 10 21.00 -83.40 14.66
C ARG A 10 19.46 -83.25 14.61
N PRO A 11 18.90 -82.03 14.67
CA PRO A 11 17.55 -81.76 14.18
C PRO A 11 17.53 -81.30 12.70
N PRO A 12 16.38 -81.43 12.00
CA PRO A 12 16.29 -81.31 10.56
C PRO A 12 16.25 -79.87 10.03
N ALA A 13 16.52 -79.77 8.72
CA ALA A 13 16.77 -78.57 7.93
C ALA A 13 15.64 -77.54 7.93
N ALA A 14 16.03 -76.27 8.11
CA ALA A 14 15.20 -75.10 7.84
C ALA A 14 15.15 -74.82 6.33
N ALA A 15 13.95 -74.50 5.84
CA ALA A 15 13.68 -74.16 4.45
C ALA A 15 14.46 -72.90 4.00
N PRO A 16 14.86 -72.80 2.71
CA PRO A 16 15.64 -71.69 2.21
C PRO A 16 14.79 -70.41 2.13
N GLN A 17 15.28 -69.36 2.79
CA GLN A 17 14.79 -67.99 2.67
C GLN A 17 15.06 -67.48 1.25
N ARG A 18 14.01 -66.97 0.59
CA ARG A 18 14.10 -66.36 -0.74
C ARG A 18 14.96 -65.09 -0.69
N PRO A 19 15.73 -64.79 -1.76
CA PRO A 19 16.65 -63.66 -1.78
C PRO A 19 15.91 -62.31 -1.73
N SER A 20 16.52 -61.41 -0.96
CA SER A 20 16.20 -59.99 -0.80
C SER A 20 16.00 -59.31 -2.16
N ALA A 21 14.78 -58.82 -2.41
CA ALA A 21 14.51 -57.94 -3.53
C ALA A 21 15.06 -56.54 -3.21
N ALA A 22 15.95 -56.03 -4.05
CA ALA A 22 16.44 -54.66 -3.99
C ALA A 22 15.26 -53.65 -4.00
N PRO A 23 15.40 -52.49 -3.33
CA PRO A 23 14.35 -51.47 -3.35
C PRO A 23 14.17 -50.93 -4.78
N GLN A 24 13.00 -51.17 -5.35
CA GLN A 24 12.60 -50.63 -6.65
C GLN A 24 12.44 -49.11 -6.53
N ARG A 25 13.11 -48.37 -7.42
CA ARG A 25 12.88 -46.93 -7.61
C ARG A 25 11.40 -46.68 -7.93
N PRO A 26 10.71 -45.73 -7.26
CA PRO A 26 9.36 -45.38 -7.67
C PRO A 26 9.37 -44.69 -9.03
N ALA A 27 8.45 -45.10 -9.90
CA ALA A 27 8.18 -44.45 -11.18
C ALA A 27 7.69 -42.99 -10.95
N PRO A 28 7.99 -42.05 -11.86
CA PRO A 28 7.58 -40.66 -11.69
C PRO A 28 6.06 -40.56 -11.73
N ALA A 29 5.48 -40.06 -10.63
CA ALA A 29 4.06 -39.71 -10.56
C ALA A 29 3.75 -38.70 -11.67
N ARG A 30 2.72 -38.98 -12.48
CA ARG A 30 2.15 -38.02 -13.41
C ARG A 30 1.66 -36.82 -12.60
N ARG A 31 2.32 -35.67 -12.78
CA ARG A 31 1.94 -34.41 -12.13
C ARG A 31 0.48 -34.10 -12.45
N ARG A 32 -0.34 -33.99 -11.41
CA ARG A 32 -1.66 -33.37 -11.47
C ARG A 32 -1.43 -31.89 -11.86
N PRO A 33 -2.23 -31.30 -12.77
CA PRO A 33 -2.09 -29.88 -13.06
C PRO A 33 -2.38 -29.09 -11.77
N GLU A 34 -1.37 -28.34 -11.32
CA GLU A 34 -1.51 -27.38 -10.24
C GLU A 34 -2.55 -26.32 -10.64
N PRO A 35 -3.42 -25.87 -9.72
CA PRO A 35 -4.28 -24.72 -9.99
C PRO A 35 -3.37 -23.53 -10.36
N PRO A 36 -3.81 -22.61 -11.26
CA PRO A 36 -2.99 -21.49 -11.65
C PRO A 36 -2.58 -20.73 -10.39
N VAL A 37 -1.26 -20.66 -10.16
CA VAL A 37 -0.66 -19.82 -9.15
C VAL A 37 -1.22 -18.42 -9.38
N SER A 38 -2.06 -17.97 -8.46
CA SER A 38 -2.47 -16.57 -8.41
C SER A 38 -1.18 -15.77 -8.47
N ARG A 39 -1.04 -14.92 -9.49
CA ARG A 39 0.07 -13.98 -9.58
C ARG A 39 -0.01 -13.09 -8.34
N GLU A 40 0.71 -13.46 -7.29
CA GLU A 40 1.11 -12.54 -6.24
C GLU A 40 1.88 -11.45 -6.96
N THR A 41 1.22 -10.32 -7.15
CA THR A 41 1.86 -9.12 -7.65
C THR A 41 2.75 -8.67 -6.49
N PRO A 42 4.06 -8.43 -6.69
CA PRO A 42 4.88 -7.81 -5.66
C PRO A 42 4.34 -6.40 -5.45
N SER A 43 3.38 -6.26 -4.54
CA SER A 43 2.95 -4.96 -4.04
C SER A 43 4.07 -4.49 -3.11
N ASP A 44 4.99 -3.70 -3.66
CA ASP A 44 5.73 -2.77 -2.84
C ASP A 44 4.68 -1.91 -2.10
N PRO A 45 4.60 -1.96 -0.75
CA PRO A 45 3.60 -1.18 -0.02
C PRO A 45 3.78 0.34 -0.19
N HIS A 46 4.77 0.80 -0.96
CA HIS A 46 5.15 2.21 -1.08
C HIS A 46 5.42 2.76 -2.50
N GLY A 47 4.97 2.06 -3.54
CA GLY A 47 4.56 2.72 -4.79
C GLY A 47 5.67 3.20 -5.73
N LEU A 48 6.47 2.29 -6.26
CA LEU A 48 7.00 2.43 -7.62
C LEU A 48 6.44 1.31 -8.53
N PRO A 49 5.59 1.62 -9.53
CA PRO A 49 5.22 0.63 -10.54
C PRO A 49 6.29 0.54 -11.63
N VAL A 50 6.64 -0.70 -12.04
CA VAL A 50 7.35 -0.97 -13.30
C VAL A 50 6.38 -0.67 -14.45
N ALA A 51 6.68 0.33 -15.29
CA ALA A 51 5.79 0.76 -16.36
C ALA A 51 5.75 -0.23 -17.55
N PRO A 52 4.57 -0.63 -18.03
CA PRO A 52 4.41 -1.09 -19.39
C PRO A 52 3.86 0.02 -20.29
N LEU A 53 4.48 0.19 -21.47
CA LEU A 53 3.98 1.03 -22.56
C LEU A 53 2.73 0.37 -23.16
N TYR A 54 1.57 1.01 -23.05
CA TYR A 54 0.38 0.60 -23.82
C TYR A 54 -0.22 1.79 -24.58
N GLY A 55 -0.30 1.60 -25.89
CA GLY A 55 -0.96 2.48 -26.85
C GLY A 55 -2.47 2.21 -26.96
N GLN A 56 -3.18 3.31 -27.13
CA GLN A 56 -4.44 3.53 -27.86
C GLN A 56 -5.45 2.37 -28.00
N GLY A 57 -6.59 2.52 -27.31
CA GLY A 57 -7.85 1.82 -27.57
C GLY A 57 -9.06 2.76 -27.49
N ARG A 58 -9.69 2.94 -28.64
CA ARG A 58 -10.92 3.66 -29.06
C ARG A 58 -11.99 4.00 -27.99
N ARG A 59 -12.45 5.26 -28.00
CA ARG A 59 -13.69 5.74 -27.34
C ARG A 59 -14.92 5.33 -28.14
N GLU A 60 -15.97 4.91 -27.44
CA GLU A 60 -17.31 4.70 -27.98
C GLU A 60 -18.29 5.59 -27.21
N THR A 61 -19.12 6.35 -27.93
CA THR A 61 -20.02 7.41 -27.42
C THR A 61 -21.48 6.96 -27.40
N ALA A 62 -22.23 7.33 -26.36
CA ALA A 62 -23.71 7.33 -26.31
C ALA A 62 -24.22 8.29 -25.19
N PRO A 63 -25.51 8.68 -25.12
CA PRO A 63 -25.95 10.05 -25.43
C PRO A 63 -26.54 10.86 -24.24
N ALA A 64 -26.82 12.13 -24.53
CA ALA A 64 -27.23 13.20 -23.62
C ALA A 64 -28.64 13.06 -23.02
N ALA A 65 -28.76 13.35 -21.71
CA ALA A 65 -30.03 13.51 -21.00
C ALA A 65 -30.21 14.96 -20.52
N GLN A 66 -31.15 15.62 -21.19
CA GLN A 66 -32.09 16.69 -20.80
C GLN A 66 -31.67 17.71 -19.71
N ALA A 67 -31.56 18.97 -20.17
CA ALA A 67 -31.44 20.17 -19.37
C ALA A 67 -32.83 20.65 -18.91
N GLY A 68 -33.07 20.64 -17.60
CA GLY A 68 -34.31 21.15 -16.99
C GLY A 68 -34.19 21.61 -15.53
N ASP A 69 -33.13 21.22 -14.82
CA ASP A 69 -33.04 21.37 -13.35
C ASP A 69 -31.82 22.16 -12.85
N LEU A 70 -31.22 22.99 -13.71
CA LEU A 70 -29.89 23.55 -13.44
C LEU A 70 -29.87 24.68 -12.40
N ARG A 71 -30.97 25.44 -12.22
CA ARG A 71 -30.93 26.66 -11.38
C ARG A 71 -31.29 26.47 -9.91
N ALA A 72 -32.07 25.45 -9.55
CA ALA A 72 -32.38 25.16 -8.15
C ALA A 72 -31.29 24.31 -7.47
N ALA A 73 -30.52 23.56 -8.28
CA ALA A 73 -29.42 22.72 -7.79
C ALA A 73 -28.13 23.51 -7.50
N ASP A 74 -27.92 24.68 -8.08
CA ASP A 74 -26.69 25.47 -7.88
C ASP A 74 -26.56 26.00 -6.44
N GLY A 75 -27.64 26.50 -5.84
CA GLY A 75 -27.61 27.00 -4.45
C GLY A 75 -27.46 25.90 -3.38
N ALA A 76 -27.81 24.65 -3.71
CA ALA A 76 -27.60 23.49 -2.84
C ALA A 76 -26.25 22.80 -3.08
N ARG A 77 -25.66 22.94 -4.28
CA ARG A 77 -24.30 22.46 -4.61
C ARG A 77 -23.23 23.31 -3.94
N ASP A 78 -23.42 24.62 -3.85
CA ASP A 78 -22.45 25.54 -3.23
C ASP A 78 -22.18 25.24 -1.74
N ALA A 79 -23.16 24.70 -1.00
CA ALA A 79 -22.99 24.27 0.39
C ALA A 79 -22.51 22.80 0.52
N ALA A 80 -22.55 22.01 -0.56
CA ALA A 80 -22.22 20.58 -0.58
C ALA A 80 -20.84 20.27 -1.22
N SER A 81 -20.12 21.27 -1.72
CA SER A 81 -18.83 21.10 -2.38
C SER A 81 -17.71 21.86 -1.68
N GLU A 82 -17.52 21.65 -0.37
CA GLU A 82 -16.21 21.93 0.22
C GLU A 82 -15.20 20.99 -0.46
N VAL A 83 -14.25 21.55 -1.20
CA VAL A 83 -13.19 20.77 -1.85
C VAL A 83 -12.36 20.12 -0.76
N VAL A 84 -12.50 18.80 -0.61
CA VAL A 84 -11.71 18.04 0.35
C VAL A 84 -10.28 17.98 -0.16
N VAL A 85 -9.36 18.62 0.55
CA VAL A 85 -7.91 18.50 0.29
C VAL A 85 -7.37 17.26 1.01
N MET A 86 -6.61 16.46 0.28
CA MET A 86 -5.90 15.29 0.77
C MET A 86 -4.43 15.61 0.96
N GLN A 87 -3.77 14.89 1.87
CA GLN A 87 -2.37 15.03 2.20
C GLN A 87 -1.68 13.66 2.26
N LYS A 88 -0.49 13.56 1.66
CA LYS A 88 0.41 12.40 1.75
C LYS A 88 1.78 12.86 2.27
N VAL A 89 2.29 12.21 3.32
CA VAL A 89 3.70 12.34 3.68
C VAL A 89 4.55 11.58 2.65
N VAL A 90 5.52 12.27 2.07
CA VAL A 90 6.42 11.78 1.03
C VAL A 90 7.71 11.32 1.70
N ARG A 91 8.19 10.14 1.29
CA ARG A 91 9.49 9.64 1.73
C ARG A 91 10.61 10.56 1.23
N PRO A 92 11.63 10.89 2.04
CA PRO A 92 12.69 11.82 1.66
C PRO A 92 13.35 11.46 0.31
N GLU A 93 13.58 10.17 0.07
CA GLU A 93 14.17 9.64 -1.16
C GLU A 93 13.30 9.88 -2.41
N HIS A 94 11.98 10.02 -2.25
CA HIS A 94 11.05 10.23 -3.36
C HIS A 94 10.87 11.70 -3.73
N VAL A 95 11.27 12.65 -2.87
CA VAL A 95 11.05 14.09 -3.10
C VAL A 95 11.70 14.53 -4.42
N GLN A 96 12.93 14.08 -4.69
CA GLN A 96 13.63 14.41 -5.92
C GLN A 96 12.95 13.85 -7.18
N HIS A 97 12.30 12.68 -7.08
CA HIS A 97 11.54 12.13 -8.20
C HIS A 97 10.35 13.00 -8.59
N TYR A 98 9.70 13.66 -7.62
CA TYR A 98 8.70 14.68 -7.92
C TYR A 98 9.37 15.91 -8.53
N LEU A 99 10.32 16.54 -7.83
CA LEU A 99 10.87 17.85 -8.21
C LEU A 99 11.61 17.83 -9.56
N GLU A 100 12.44 16.82 -9.81
CA GLU A 100 13.29 16.76 -11.01
C GLU A 100 12.77 15.74 -12.03
N GLY A 101 12.19 14.64 -11.56
CA GLY A 101 11.72 13.54 -12.42
C GLY A 101 10.34 13.77 -13.05
N GLY A 102 9.61 14.82 -12.65
CA GLY A 102 8.24 15.07 -13.09
C GLY A 102 7.26 13.96 -12.67
N TYR A 103 7.61 13.19 -11.63
CA TYR A 103 6.74 12.13 -11.14
C TYR A 103 5.42 12.73 -10.67
N ASP A 104 4.32 12.13 -11.11
CA ASP A 104 2.97 12.69 -10.92
C ASP A 104 1.98 11.66 -10.39
N LEU A 105 2.47 10.52 -9.88
CA LEU A 105 1.64 9.46 -9.33
C LEU A 105 1.70 9.46 -7.79
N VAL A 106 0.55 9.25 -7.16
CA VAL A 106 0.43 9.07 -5.70
C VAL A 106 -0.38 7.82 -5.40
N ALA A 107 0.03 7.08 -4.35
CA ALA A 107 -0.58 5.83 -3.92
C ALA A 107 -0.44 5.62 -2.40
N GLY A 108 -1.14 4.62 -1.87
CA GLY A 108 -1.05 4.19 -0.48
C GLY A 108 -1.92 5.03 0.46
N TYR A 109 -1.46 5.19 1.71
CA TYR A 109 -2.23 5.82 2.77
C TYR A 109 -2.17 7.36 2.75
N VAL A 110 -3.32 8.01 2.81
CA VAL A 110 -3.50 9.46 2.70
C VAL A 110 -4.53 9.93 3.72
N HIS A 111 -4.46 11.21 4.09
CA HIS A 111 -5.29 11.81 5.12
C HIS A 111 -5.96 13.06 4.59
N ARG A 112 -7.15 13.43 5.10
CA ARG A 112 -7.73 14.74 4.77
C ARG A 112 -6.93 15.81 5.50
N LEU A 113 -6.63 16.93 4.83
CA LEU A 113 -5.84 18.01 5.41
C LEU A 113 -6.46 18.50 6.74
N ARG A 114 -7.77 18.67 6.79
CA ARG A 114 -8.50 19.09 8.01
C ARG A 114 -8.31 18.17 9.22
N ASP A 115 -8.02 16.88 8.99
CA ASP A 115 -7.83 15.92 10.08
C ASP A 115 -6.38 15.95 10.63
N VAL A 116 -5.45 16.61 9.93
CA VAL A 116 -4.01 16.63 10.27
C VAL A 116 -3.41 18.04 10.36
N GLN A 117 -4.14 19.10 9.99
CA GLN A 117 -3.66 20.48 9.93
C GLN A 117 -3.19 21.07 11.27
N GLU A 118 -3.66 20.51 12.39
CA GLU A 118 -3.23 20.93 13.73
C GLU A 118 -1.89 20.28 14.15
N ILE A 119 -1.42 19.28 13.39
CA ILE A 119 -0.18 18.55 13.65
C ILE A 119 0.93 19.19 12.82
N ARG A 120 1.65 20.13 13.42
CA ARG A 120 2.54 21.02 12.67
C ARG A 120 4.01 20.60 12.65
N SER A 121 4.47 19.76 13.57
CA SER A 121 5.88 19.36 13.62
C SER A 121 6.12 17.97 12.99
N PRO A 122 7.26 17.77 12.29
CA PRO A 122 7.70 16.48 11.77
C PRO A 122 7.55 15.33 12.77
N ALA A 123 8.11 15.49 13.98
CA ALA A 123 8.07 14.46 15.00
C ALA A 123 6.64 14.12 15.46
N ALA A 124 5.75 15.12 15.55
CA ALA A 124 4.35 14.89 15.89
C ALA A 124 3.60 14.18 14.75
N THR A 125 3.83 14.56 13.50
CA THR A 125 3.24 13.90 12.32
C THR A 125 3.69 12.45 12.20
N ILE A 126 4.98 12.18 12.39
CA ILE A 126 5.54 10.82 12.34
C ILE A 126 4.92 9.94 13.43
N ARG A 127 4.78 10.46 14.65
CA ARG A 127 4.10 9.75 15.75
C ARG A 127 2.62 9.50 15.44
N ALA A 128 1.89 10.55 15.10
CA ALA A 128 0.44 10.50 14.97
C ALA A 128 -0.02 9.64 13.79
N LEU A 129 0.76 9.61 12.70
CA LEU A 129 0.46 8.79 11.54
C LEU A 129 1.10 7.39 11.62
N GLY A 130 1.83 7.08 12.71
CA GLY A 130 2.51 5.79 12.89
C GLY A 130 3.49 5.47 11.76
N LEU A 131 4.27 6.46 11.32
CA LEU A 131 5.19 6.31 10.20
C LEU A 131 6.46 5.53 10.56
N MET A 132 6.67 5.17 11.82
CA MET A 132 7.79 4.35 12.26
C MET A 132 7.39 2.88 12.35
N TYR A 133 7.91 2.09 11.42
CA TYR A 133 7.76 0.64 11.33
C TYR A 133 9.06 0.06 10.75
N GLU A 134 9.18 -1.27 10.73
CA GLU A 134 10.36 -1.95 10.20
C GLU A 134 10.63 -1.55 8.74
N GLY A 135 11.81 -0.97 8.48
CA GLY A 135 12.19 -0.47 7.15
C GLY A 135 11.63 0.91 6.79
N SER A 136 11.02 1.63 7.74
CA SER A 136 10.62 3.02 7.53
C SER A 136 11.84 3.94 7.37
N PRO A 137 11.81 4.91 6.43
CA PRO A 137 12.85 5.93 6.30
C PRO A 137 12.69 7.06 7.32
N PHE A 138 11.62 7.08 8.11
CA PHE A 138 11.31 8.17 9.03
C PHE A 138 11.81 7.91 10.46
N THR A 139 12.22 8.97 11.14
CA THR A 139 12.60 8.96 12.55
C THR A 139 12.06 10.18 13.28
N HIS A 140 11.79 10.09 14.58
CA HIS A 140 11.40 11.26 15.39
C HIS A 140 12.47 12.37 15.43
N ALA A 141 13.70 12.06 15.03
CA ALA A 141 14.77 13.04 14.89
C ALA A 141 14.72 13.83 13.57
N ASP A 142 13.80 13.50 12.64
CA ASP A 142 13.69 14.23 11.38
C ASP A 142 13.30 15.69 11.64
N GLU A 143 14.21 16.60 11.26
CA GLU A 143 13.99 18.05 11.42
C GLU A 143 13.03 18.62 10.36
N GLN A 144 12.73 17.85 9.32
CA GLN A 144 11.78 18.21 8.28
C GLN A 144 11.12 16.97 7.68
N ILE A 145 9.89 17.14 7.20
CA ILE A 145 9.21 16.19 6.32
C ILE A 145 8.62 16.91 5.12
N PHE A 146 8.35 16.16 4.06
CA PHE A 146 7.68 16.65 2.88
C PHE A 146 6.28 16.05 2.77
N VAL A 147 5.32 16.87 2.36
CA VAL A 147 3.95 16.42 2.12
C VAL A 147 3.47 16.92 0.76
N ILE A 148 2.67 16.10 0.07
CA ILE A 148 1.93 16.53 -1.12
C ILE A 148 0.48 16.74 -0.71
N ARG A 149 -0.11 17.85 -1.16
CA ARG A 149 -1.51 18.24 -0.94
C ARG A 149 -2.24 18.38 -2.27
N TRP A 150 -3.47 17.88 -2.36
CA TRP A 150 -4.25 17.96 -3.60
C TRP A 150 -5.76 17.84 -3.35
N PRO A 151 -6.61 18.44 -4.20
CA PRO A 151 -8.05 18.28 -4.11
C PRO A 151 -8.51 16.87 -4.49
N ALA A 152 -9.43 16.29 -3.72
CA ALA A 152 -10.05 14.99 -3.98
C ALA A 152 -11.11 15.09 -5.09
N VAL A 153 -10.68 15.24 -6.35
CA VAL A 153 -11.58 15.39 -7.52
C VAL A 153 -12.43 14.15 -7.82
N LYS A 154 -12.10 12.99 -7.24
CA LYS A 154 -12.86 11.73 -7.34
C LYS A 154 -12.97 11.05 -5.97
N PRO A 155 -13.91 11.47 -5.10
CA PRO A 155 -14.01 10.97 -3.73
C PRO A 155 -14.13 9.45 -3.61
N ALA A 156 -14.75 8.78 -4.59
CA ALA A 156 -14.90 7.32 -4.62
C ALA A 156 -13.57 6.54 -4.66
N LEU A 157 -12.46 7.19 -5.04
CA LEU A 157 -11.13 6.58 -5.04
C LEU A 157 -10.49 6.53 -3.64
N PHE A 158 -11.06 7.24 -2.67
CA PHE A 158 -10.55 7.33 -1.30
C PHE A 158 -11.37 6.42 -0.40
N ARG A 159 -10.86 5.23 -0.11
CA ARG A 159 -11.56 4.22 0.69
C ARG A 159 -10.87 4.05 2.03
N ARG A 160 -11.65 3.97 3.11
CA ARG A 160 -11.07 3.59 4.42
C ARG A 160 -10.47 2.19 4.32
N PRO A 161 -9.23 1.97 4.76
CA PRO A 161 -8.58 0.67 4.71
C PRO A 161 -9.09 -0.21 5.86
N LEU A 162 -10.28 -0.76 5.66
CA LEU A 162 -10.86 -1.75 6.56
C LEU A 162 -10.34 -3.13 6.20
N GLY A 163 -9.84 -3.89 7.17
CA GLY A 163 -9.28 -5.21 6.89
C GLY A 163 -8.35 -5.76 7.96
N GLY A 164 -7.33 -6.52 7.58
CA GLY A 164 -6.40 -7.14 8.52
C GLY A 164 -5.07 -7.56 7.87
N ILE A 165 -4.27 -8.32 8.62
CA ILE A 165 -2.95 -8.79 8.13
C ILE A 165 -2.98 -10.12 7.37
N ASP A 166 -4.15 -10.77 7.35
CA ASP A 166 -4.45 -12.02 6.66
C ASP A 166 -5.94 -12.06 6.27
N GLU A 167 -6.34 -13.05 5.47
CA GLU A 167 -7.71 -13.23 4.99
C GLU A 167 -8.72 -13.37 6.13
N TRP A 168 -8.32 -14.04 7.21
CA TRP A 168 -9.16 -14.27 8.37
C TRP A 168 -9.48 -12.94 9.08
N SER A 169 -8.44 -12.18 9.40
CA SER A 169 -8.53 -10.88 10.08
C SER A 169 -9.26 -9.86 9.23
N MET A 170 -9.10 -9.89 7.90
CA MET A 170 -9.92 -9.07 6.99
C MET A 170 -11.40 -9.49 7.02
N GLY A 171 -11.68 -10.79 6.99
CA GLY A 171 -13.04 -11.34 6.91
C GLY A 171 -13.92 -11.07 8.13
N ILE A 172 -13.32 -10.86 9.31
CA ILE A 172 -14.06 -10.49 10.52
C ILE A 172 -14.40 -8.99 10.60
N ILE A 173 -13.76 -8.14 9.79
CA ILE A 173 -14.06 -6.70 9.74
C ILE A 173 -15.21 -6.44 8.76
N PRO A 174 -16.34 -5.84 9.20
CA PRO A 174 -17.43 -5.50 8.30
C PRO A 174 -16.97 -4.56 7.18
N GLY A 175 -17.20 -4.97 5.92
CA GLY A 175 -16.73 -4.22 4.76
C GLY A 175 -15.21 -4.25 4.54
N GLY A 176 -14.50 -5.17 5.20
CA GLY A 176 -13.09 -5.42 5.03
C GLY A 176 -12.74 -5.77 3.58
N TRP A 177 -11.70 -5.13 3.04
CA TRP A 177 -11.27 -5.31 1.65
C TRP A 177 -9.75 -5.24 1.47
N VAL A 178 -9.01 -4.94 2.54
CA VAL A 178 -7.55 -4.79 2.53
C VAL A 178 -6.90 -5.90 3.33
N ILE A 179 -5.89 -6.53 2.75
CA ILE A 179 -4.91 -7.34 3.48
C ILE A 179 -3.57 -6.62 3.35
N GLU A 180 -2.93 -6.31 4.48
CA GLU A 180 -1.71 -5.50 4.52
C GLU A 180 -0.70 -6.01 5.55
N ARG A 181 0.56 -5.61 5.39
CA ARG A 181 1.61 -6.07 6.31
C ARG A 181 1.45 -5.45 7.69
N ALA A 182 1.82 -6.22 8.72
CA ALA A 182 1.93 -5.68 10.07
C ALA A 182 2.99 -4.55 10.12
N PRO A 183 2.78 -3.50 10.92
CA PRO A 183 1.59 -3.23 11.72
C PRO A 183 0.47 -2.60 10.88
N PHE A 184 -0.65 -3.31 10.70
CA PHE A 184 -1.86 -2.78 10.05
C PHE A 184 -3.09 -3.07 10.93
N PRO A 185 -3.65 -2.04 11.59
CA PRO A 185 -4.77 -2.23 12.51
C PRO A 185 -6.10 -2.48 11.80
N GLY A 186 -6.21 -2.15 10.50
CA GLY A 186 -7.41 -2.43 9.71
C GLY A 186 -8.68 -1.70 10.14
N SER A 187 -8.56 -0.67 10.98
CA SER A 187 -9.67 0.09 11.57
C SER A 187 -10.14 1.27 10.71
N GLY A 188 -9.38 1.62 9.68
CA GLY A 188 -9.58 2.84 8.88
C GLY A 188 -9.11 4.12 9.56
N TYR A 189 -8.23 4.00 10.56
CA TYR A 189 -7.55 5.09 11.26
C TYR A 189 -6.04 4.84 11.24
N ALA A 190 -5.27 5.93 11.26
CA ALA A 190 -3.82 5.84 11.33
C ALA A 190 -3.37 5.06 12.59
N PRO A 191 -2.29 4.26 12.51
CA PRO A 191 -1.85 3.38 13.60
C PRO A 191 -1.07 4.10 14.71
N GLY A 192 -0.88 5.42 14.59
CA GLY A 192 -0.04 6.20 15.48
C GLY A 192 -0.70 6.59 16.81
N ASP A 193 0.06 7.31 17.62
CA ASP A 193 -0.40 7.80 18.93
C ASP A 193 -1.21 9.09 18.80
N GLY A 194 -2.14 9.30 19.74
CA GLY A 194 -2.89 10.56 19.86
C GLY A 194 -4.35 10.44 19.37
N PRO A 195 -4.95 11.54 18.89
CA PRO A 195 -6.32 11.53 18.39
C PRO A 195 -6.51 10.54 17.24
N ALA A 196 -7.69 9.95 17.13
CA ALA A 196 -8.00 9.04 16.02
C ALA A 196 -8.06 9.83 14.69
N ILE A 197 -7.07 9.63 13.82
CA ILE A 197 -6.98 10.28 12.51
C ILE A 197 -7.55 9.34 11.45
N PRO A 198 -8.64 9.71 10.75
CA PRO A 198 -9.18 8.91 9.65
C PRO A 198 -8.15 8.75 8.53
N GLU A 199 -7.92 7.51 8.11
CA GLU A 199 -6.99 7.17 7.06
C GLU A 199 -7.73 6.62 5.83
N PHE A 200 -7.19 6.89 4.65
CA PHE A 200 -7.72 6.41 3.38
C PHE A 200 -6.61 5.75 2.59
N LYS A 201 -6.90 4.61 1.96
CA LYS A 201 -6.00 3.98 1.00
C LYS A 201 -6.47 4.32 -0.41
N ILE A 202 -5.51 4.74 -1.23
CA ILE A 202 -5.70 4.99 -2.66
C ILE A 202 -4.81 4.06 -3.47
N GLU A 203 -5.32 3.62 -4.61
CA GLU A 203 -4.49 3.04 -5.67
C GLU A 203 -3.68 4.12 -6.36
N SER A 204 -2.71 3.71 -7.19
CA SER A 204 -1.90 4.65 -7.97
C SER A 204 -2.78 5.51 -8.88
N GLN A 205 -2.74 6.83 -8.66
CA GLN A 205 -3.46 7.80 -9.46
C GLN A 205 -2.59 9.02 -9.75
N ARG A 206 -2.88 9.70 -10.87
CA ARG A 206 -2.21 10.96 -11.22
C ARG A 206 -2.67 12.09 -10.33
N LEU A 207 -1.73 12.92 -9.88
CA LEU A 207 -2.01 14.17 -9.20
C LEU A 207 -2.70 15.15 -10.16
N PRO A 208 -3.71 15.90 -9.70
CA PRO A 208 -4.34 16.94 -10.50
C PRO A 208 -3.39 18.15 -10.65
N HIS A 209 -3.66 18.99 -11.66
CA HIS A 209 -3.02 20.31 -11.77
C HIS A 209 -3.22 21.11 -10.47
N GLY A 210 -2.19 21.84 -10.04
CA GLY A 210 -2.21 22.60 -8.80
C GLY A 210 -2.04 21.75 -7.55
N ALA A 211 -1.62 20.48 -7.67
CA ALA A 211 -1.15 19.73 -6.50
C ALA A 211 0.13 20.38 -5.95
N GLU A 212 0.24 20.48 -4.63
CA GLU A 212 1.28 21.26 -3.97
C GLU A 212 2.21 20.35 -3.18
N LEU A 213 3.51 20.61 -3.20
CA LEU A 213 4.51 19.96 -2.38
C LEU A 213 5.00 20.95 -1.32
N TYR A 214 4.83 20.60 -0.06
CA TYR A 214 5.22 21.41 1.09
C TYR A 214 6.36 20.75 1.86
N ARG A 215 7.18 21.60 2.47
CA ARG A 215 8.12 21.24 3.52
C ARG A 215 7.57 21.71 4.86
N LEU A 216 7.52 20.81 5.83
CA LEU A 216 7.23 21.10 7.24
C LEU A 216 8.52 20.97 8.03
N ASP A 217 8.90 22.00 8.79
CA ASP A 217 10.11 21.97 9.62
C ASP A 217 9.82 21.74 11.11
N ALA A 218 10.88 21.50 11.90
CA ALA A 218 10.81 21.24 13.34
C ALA A 218 10.13 22.36 14.15
N ARG A 219 10.08 23.60 13.62
CA ARG A 219 9.41 24.75 14.26
C ARG A 219 7.92 24.82 13.91
N GLY A 220 7.45 23.94 13.03
CA GLY A 220 6.10 23.90 12.51
C GLY A 220 5.84 24.91 11.41
N ALA A 221 6.89 25.46 10.78
CA ALA A 221 6.72 26.30 9.62
C ALA A 221 6.45 25.43 8.39
N GLU A 222 5.43 25.81 7.63
CA GLU A 222 5.12 25.21 6.34
C GLU A 222 5.67 26.09 5.22
N THR A 223 6.39 25.50 4.27
CA THR A 223 6.92 26.19 3.09
C THR A 223 6.44 25.48 1.83
N LEU A 224 5.77 26.20 0.94
CA LEU A 224 5.47 25.68 -0.40
C LEU A 224 6.79 25.55 -1.16
N VAL A 225 7.11 24.33 -1.61
CA VAL A 225 8.34 23.99 -2.33
C VAL A 225 8.09 23.95 -3.82
N ALA A 226 6.97 23.37 -4.25
CA ALA A 226 6.64 23.28 -5.66
C ALA A 226 5.13 23.08 -5.88
N GLU A 227 4.68 23.42 -7.07
CA GLU A 227 3.32 23.18 -7.55
C GLU A 227 3.37 22.35 -8.82
N PHE A 228 2.49 21.35 -8.95
CA PHE A 228 2.44 20.47 -10.09
C PHE A 228 1.62 21.08 -11.24
N ASP A 229 2.28 21.28 -12.37
CA ASP A 229 1.66 21.68 -13.63
C ASP A 229 1.38 20.42 -14.47
N ALA A 230 0.09 20.07 -14.59
CA ALA A 230 -0.33 18.88 -15.33
C ALA A 230 -0.20 19.02 -16.86
N ASP A 231 -0.19 20.24 -17.40
CA ASP A 231 -0.06 20.48 -18.83
C ASP A 231 1.40 20.27 -19.26
N LEU A 232 2.32 20.75 -18.44
CA LEU A 232 3.77 20.57 -18.62
C LEU A 232 4.30 19.27 -18.02
N ARG A 233 3.47 18.56 -17.24
CA ARG A 233 3.81 17.34 -16.47
C ARG A 233 5.10 17.49 -15.69
N ARG A 234 5.23 18.61 -14.95
CA ARG A 234 6.42 18.94 -14.16
C ARG A 234 6.04 19.69 -12.89
N TRP A 235 6.95 19.68 -11.94
CA TRP A 235 6.84 20.46 -10.72
C TRP A 235 7.53 21.82 -10.89
N LEU A 236 6.79 22.89 -10.64
CA LEU A 236 7.29 24.26 -10.69
C LEU A 236 7.80 24.64 -9.29
N VAL A 237 9.12 24.58 -9.10
CA VAL A 237 9.76 24.91 -7.82
C VAL A 237 9.52 26.39 -7.47
N LYS A 238 9.00 26.64 -6.27
CA LYS A 238 8.82 27.96 -5.70
C LYS A 238 10.06 28.27 -4.84
N LEU A 239 10.87 29.23 -5.26
CA LEU A 239 12.01 29.68 -4.46
C LEU A 239 11.50 30.43 -3.22
N PRO A 240 12.05 30.20 -2.02
CA PRO A 240 11.72 31.01 -0.86
C PRO A 240 12.09 32.47 -1.14
N GLY A 241 11.07 33.32 -1.31
CA GLY A 241 11.24 34.76 -1.58
C GLY A 241 10.98 35.21 -3.03
N GLY A 242 10.63 34.31 -3.95
CA GLY A 242 10.17 34.69 -5.28
C GLY A 242 8.72 35.18 -5.24
N ARG A 243 8.51 36.50 -5.35
CA ARG A 243 7.19 37.02 -5.74
C ARG A 243 6.93 36.61 -7.19
N GLU A 244 5.73 36.12 -7.46
CA GLU A 244 5.16 36.10 -8.82
C GLU A 244 5.01 37.52 -9.38
#